data_AF-A0AAE4NV96-F1
#
_entry.id   AF-A0AAE4NV96-F1
#
_cell.length_a   1.000
_cell.length_b   1.000
_cell.length_c   1.000
_cell.angle_alpha   90.00
_cell.angle_beta   90.00
_cell.angle_gamma   90.00
#
_symmetry.space_group_name_H-M   'P 1'
#
loop_
_entity.id
_entity.type
_entity.pdbx_description
1 polymer ?
#
loop_
_entity_poly.entity_id
_entity_poly.type
_entity_poly.pdbx_seq_one_letter_code
_entity_poly.pdbx_strand_id
1 'polypeptide(L)'
;MPTKEEVLEIIERAAQELREEGLTPDILLAGQEFMKHASGAVDGLGLSVYVVKELEFDAVIADSRYLGQMRKASKRISIEPLLVEEDVWEEIEKL
;
A
#
# COMPACT_ATOMS: atom_id res chain seq x y z
N MET A 1 -1.10 -8.72 13.93
CA MET A 1 -0.61 -7.59 13.13
C MET A 1 -0.32 -8.09 11.72
N PRO A 2 -0.74 -7.39 10.64
CA PRO A 2 -0.46 -7.79 9.27
C PRO A 2 1.02 -8.04 9.06
N THR A 3 1.34 -9.16 8.42
CA THR A 3 2.70 -9.54 8.11
C THR A 3 3.31 -8.61 7.07
N LYS A 4 4.64 -8.50 7.06
CA LYS A 4 5.34 -7.66 6.08
C LYS A 4 5.11 -8.18 4.67
N GLU A 5 5.00 -9.50 4.53
CA GLU A 5 4.77 -10.22 3.29
C GLU A 5 3.40 -9.89 2.70
N GLU A 6 2.34 -9.81 3.52
CA GLU A 6 0.99 -9.43 3.06
C GLU A 6 0.94 -7.99 2.55
N VAL A 7 1.57 -7.06 3.30
CA VAL A 7 1.64 -5.66 2.88
C VAL A 7 2.44 -5.53 1.57
N LEU A 8 3.54 -6.27 1.46
CA LEU A 8 4.36 -6.31 0.24
C LEU A 8 3.56 -6.83 -0.96
N GLU A 9 2.84 -7.94 -0.80
CA GLU A 9 2.04 -8.54 -1.87
C GLU A 9 0.99 -7.57 -2.40
N ILE A 10 0.32 -6.81 -1.52
CA ILE A 10 -0.67 -5.82 -1.93
C ILE A 10 0.00 -4.69 -2.73
N ILE A 11 1.17 -4.20 -2.30
CA ILE A 11 1.90 -3.14 -3.00
C ILE A 11 2.38 -3.65 -4.37
N GLU A 12 2.96 -4.85 -4.43
CA GLU A 12 3.45 -5.45 -5.68
C GLU A 12 2.32 -5.69 -6.67
N ARG A 13 1.18 -6.19 -6.19
CA ARG A 13 -0.01 -6.37 -7.02
C ARG A 13 -0.50 -5.04 -7.59
N ALA A 14 -0.62 -4.01 -6.77
CA ALA A 14 -1.04 -2.69 -7.23
C ALA A 14 -0.02 -2.08 -8.22
N ALA A 15 1.28 -2.30 -8.01
CA ALA A 15 2.34 -1.89 -8.93
C ALA A 15 2.23 -2.63 -10.27
N GLN A 16 1.99 -3.94 -10.24
CA GLN A 16 1.85 -4.78 -11.42
C GLN A 16 0.64 -4.39 -12.26
N GLU A 17 -0.50 -4.11 -11.62
CA GLU A 17 -1.70 -3.63 -12.30
C GLU A 17 -1.45 -2.29 -13.03
N LEU A 18 -0.65 -1.38 -12.44
CA LEU A 18 -0.24 -0.15 -13.13
C LEU A 18 0.71 -0.42 -14.31
N ARG A 19 1.65 -1.38 -14.15
CA ARG A 19 2.57 -1.77 -15.23
C ARG A 19 1.84 -2.39 -16.42
N GLU A 20 0.79 -3.17 -16.17
CA GLU A 20 -0.08 -3.73 -17.21
C GLU A 20 -0.85 -2.66 -17.99
N GLU A 21 -1.15 -1.52 -17.34
CA GLU A 21 -1.70 -0.33 -17.98
C GLU A 21 -0.63 0.53 -18.71
N GLY A 22 0.62 0.08 -18.76
CA GLY A 22 1.72 0.77 -19.44
C GLY A 22 2.37 1.89 -18.62
N LEU A 23 2.11 1.94 -17.31
CA LEU A 23 2.67 2.95 -16.42
C LEU A 23 3.94 2.42 -15.74
N THR A 24 4.76 3.34 -15.23
CA THR A 24 5.98 3.02 -14.48
C THR A 24 5.84 3.59 -13.07
N PRO A 25 5.18 2.88 -12.15
CA PRO A 25 5.04 3.36 -10.78
C PRO A 25 6.42 3.51 -10.13
N ASP A 26 6.67 4.71 -9.61
CA ASP A 26 7.96 5.14 -9.07
C ASP A 26 7.83 5.82 -7.70
N ILE A 27 6.61 6.13 -7.26
CA ILE A 27 6.34 6.74 -5.96
C ILE A 27 5.26 5.98 -5.17
N LEU A 28 5.39 6.03 -3.85
CA LEU A 28 4.39 5.57 -2.89
C LEU A 28 4.10 6.71 -1.90
N LEU A 29 2.88 7.22 -1.89
CA LEU A 29 2.37 8.16 -0.89
C LEU A 29 1.70 7.35 0.20
N ALA A 30 2.31 7.22 1.37
CA ALA A 30 1.82 6.33 2.42
C ALA A 30 1.34 7.10 3.65
N GLY A 31 0.25 6.64 4.23
CA GLY A 31 -0.23 7.09 5.53
C GLY A 31 0.74 6.74 6.66
N GLN A 32 0.65 7.48 7.76
CA GLN A 32 1.54 7.25 8.90
C GLN A 32 1.31 5.87 9.52
N GLU A 33 0.06 5.42 9.62
CA GLU A 33 -0.26 4.09 10.13
C GLU A 33 0.15 3.02 9.12
N PHE A 34 -0.12 3.23 7.83
CA PHE A 34 0.36 2.35 6.75
C PHE A 34 1.87 2.07 6.88
N MET A 35 2.68 3.10 7.08
CA MET A 35 4.14 2.98 7.20
C MET A 35 4.60 2.19 8.43
N LYS A 36 3.84 2.19 9.53
CA LYS A 36 4.19 1.37 10.71
C LYS A 36 4.16 -0.12 10.38
N HIS A 37 3.22 -0.53 9.52
CA HIS A 37 3.06 -1.92 9.09
C HIS A 37 3.92 -2.26 7.86
N ALA A 38 4.19 -1.28 6.99
CA ALA A 38 5.00 -1.45 5.79
C ALA A 38 6.51 -1.31 6.01
N SER A 39 6.97 -0.98 7.22
CA SER A 39 8.39 -0.69 7.51
C SER A 39 9.28 -1.90 7.16
N GLY A 40 10.17 -1.69 6.18
CA GLY A 40 11.07 -2.73 5.66
C GLY A 40 10.50 -3.54 4.49
N ALA A 41 9.18 -3.54 4.26
CA ALA A 41 8.58 -4.14 3.06
C ALA A 41 8.76 -3.25 1.83
N VAL A 42 8.73 -1.93 2.03
CA VAL A 42 8.98 -0.96 0.96
C VAL A 42 10.46 -0.86 0.55
N ASP A 43 11.37 -1.35 1.40
CA ASP A 43 12.80 -1.36 1.14
C ASP A 43 13.12 -2.42 0.06
N GLY A 44 13.40 -1.96 -1.16
CA GLY A 44 13.72 -2.84 -2.29
C GLY A 44 12.75 -2.77 -3.47
N LEU A 45 11.59 -2.11 -3.30
CA LEU A 45 10.62 -1.92 -4.39
C LEU A 45 11.04 -0.86 -5.43
N GLY A 46 12.11 -0.12 -5.15
CA GLY A 46 12.58 0.97 -6.02
C GLY A 46 11.63 2.17 -6.08
N LEU A 47 10.70 2.27 -5.13
CA LEU A 47 9.74 3.37 -5.02
C LEU A 47 10.31 4.47 -4.11
N SER A 48 10.11 5.73 -4.49
CA SER A 48 10.30 6.85 -3.57
C SER A 48 9.09 6.95 -2.64
N VAL A 49 9.31 6.82 -1.34
CA VAL A 49 8.24 6.79 -0.34
C VAL A 49 8.08 8.16 0.31
N TYR A 50 6.85 8.67 0.34
CA TYR A 50 6.49 9.95 0.98
C TYR A 50 5.37 9.71 1.99
N VAL A 51 5.51 10.29 3.18
CA VAL A 51 4.49 10.16 4.22
C VAL A 51 3.46 11.29 4.09
N VAL A 52 2.19 10.91 3.94
CA VAL A 52 1.03 11.82 3.86
C VAL A 52 0.09 11.49 5.00
N LYS A 53 -0.02 12.38 6.00
CA LYS A 53 -0.71 12.10 7.26
C LYS A 53 -2.19 11.77 7.08
N GLU A 54 -2.81 12.42 6.11
CA GLU A 54 -4.24 12.32 5.79
C GLU A 54 -4.65 10.96 5.19
N LEU A 55 -3.68 10.11 4.80
CA LEU A 55 -3.97 8.78 4.27
C LEU A 55 -4.13 7.72 5.37
N GLU A 56 -3.69 7.97 6.60
CA GLU A 56 -3.85 7.05 7.75
C GLU A 56 -3.38 5.60 7.46
N PHE A 57 -4.31 4.66 7.29
CA PHE A 57 -4.08 3.24 6.98
C PHE A 57 -3.95 2.94 5.48
N ASP A 58 -3.94 3.97 4.65
CA ASP A 58 -3.87 3.83 3.20
C ASP A 58 -2.55 4.29 2.63
N ALA A 59 -2.28 3.84 1.41
CA ALA A 59 -1.22 4.36 0.56
C ALA A 59 -1.72 4.55 -0.88
N VAL A 60 -0.99 5.35 -1.65
CA VAL A 60 -1.22 5.56 -3.08
C VAL A 60 0.08 5.27 -3.81
N ILE A 61 0.08 4.24 -4.64
CA ILE A 61 1.16 3.97 -5.59
C ILE A 61 0.86 4.67 -6.91
N ALA A 62 1.84 5.33 -7.52
CA ALA A 62 1.63 6.12 -8.72
C ALA A 62 2.85 6.20 -9.64
N ASP A 63 2.60 6.51 -10.92
CA ASP A 63 3.61 7.02 -11.86
C ASP A 63 3.61 8.56 -11.76
N SER A 64 4.68 9.09 -11.18
CA SER A 64 4.84 10.52 -10.88
C SER A 64 4.76 11.40 -12.14
N ARG A 65 5.09 10.87 -13.33
CA ARG A 65 5.05 11.62 -14.59
C ARG A 65 3.64 11.94 -15.03
N TYR A 66 2.68 11.08 -14.66
CA TYR A 66 1.30 11.15 -15.12
C TYR A 66 0.30 11.44 -13.99
N LEU A 67 0.74 11.43 -12.74
CA LEU A 67 -0.09 11.77 -11.59
C LEU A 67 -0.75 13.15 -11.76
N GLY A 68 -2.08 13.19 -11.67
CA GLY A 68 -2.87 14.41 -11.87
C GLY A 68 -3.06 14.84 -13.34
N GLN A 69 -2.37 14.22 -14.28
CA GLN A 69 -2.49 14.49 -15.72
C GLN A 69 -3.34 13.44 -16.44
N MET A 70 -3.24 12.17 -16.03
CA MET A 70 -4.01 11.07 -16.59
C MET A 70 -4.92 10.43 -15.54
N ARG A 71 -6.12 10.02 -15.97
CA ARG A 71 -6.97 9.15 -15.15
C ARG A 71 -6.25 7.80 -14.99
N LYS A 72 -6.28 7.24 -13.78
CA LYS A 72 -5.65 5.94 -13.41
C LYS A 72 -4.11 5.92 -13.36
N ALA A 73 -3.43 7.07 -13.33
CA ALA A 73 -1.98 7.12 -13.09
C ALA A 73 -1.56 6.67 -11.67
N SER A 74 -2.51 6.21 -10.85
CA SER A 74 -2.31 5.83 -9.46
C SER A 74 -3.33 4.79 -9.01
N LYS A 75 -2.97 3.98 -8.01
CA LYS A 75 -3.87 3.10 -7.26
C LYS A 75 -3.78 3.37 -5.77
N ARG A 76 -4.94 3.38 -5.10
CA ARG A 76 -5.04 3.43 -3.63
C ARG A 76 -5.01 2.01 -3.09
N ILE A 77 -4.26 1.82 -2.02
CA ILE A 77 -4.06 0.58 -1.28
C ILE A 77 -4.51 0.85 0.15
N SER A 78 -5.23 -0.09 0.76
CA SER A 78 -5.60 -0.03 2.17
C SER A 78 -5.13 -1.28 2.88
N ILE A 79 -4.51 -1.11 4.06
CA ILE A 79 -4.17 -2.23 4.96
C ILE A 79 -5.19 -2.41 6.09
N GLU A 80 -6.17 -1.52 6.20
CA GLU A 80 -7.23 -1.61 7.21
C GLU A 80 -7.96 -2.98 7.21
N PRO A 81 -8.29 -3.59 6.05
CA PRO A 81 -8.93 -4.90 6.03
C PRO A 81 -8.10 -6.01 6.71
N LEU A 82 -6.77 -5.95 6.59
CA LEU A 82 -5.88 -6.93 7.22
C LEU A 82 -5.89 -6.83 8.75
N LEU A 83 -6.20 -5.65 9.30
CA LEU A 83 -6.29 -5.44 10.75
C LEU A 83 -7.61 -5.99 11.30
N VAL A 84 -8.70 -5.81 10.55
CA VAL A 84 -10.04 -6.28 10.97
C VAL A 84 -10.15 -7.81 10.93
N GLU A 85 -9.51 -8.46 9.96
CA GLU A 85 -9.50 -9.93 9.88
C GLU A 85 -8.86 -10.56 11.13
N GLU A 86 -7.82 -9.95 11.69
CA GLU A 86 -7.15 -10.45 12.90
C GLU A 86 -8.01 -10.35 14.16
N ASP A 87 -8.68 -9.21 14.36
CA ASP A 87 -9.55 -9.00 15.53
C ASP A 87 -10.64 -10.09 15.61
N VAL A 88 -11.19 -10.49 14.47
CA VAL A 88 -12.22 -11.54 14.39
C VAL A 88 -11.65 -12.92 14.75
N TRP A 89 -10.42 -13.23 14.30
CA TRP A 89 -9.77 -14.50 14.64
C TRP A 89 -9.38 -14.59 16.13
N GLU A 90 -8.90 -13.50 16.72
CA GLU A 90 -8.60 -13.43 18.16
C GLU A 90 -9.85 -13.61 19.04
N GLU A 91 -11.01 -13.16 18.58
CA GLU A 91 -12.29 -13.38 19.28
C GLU A 91 -12.75 -14.84 19.21
N ILE A 92 -12.49 -15.54 18.10
CA ILE A 92 -12.84 -16.96 17.92
C ILE A 92 -11.96 -17.86 18.80
N GLU A 93 -10.67 -17.57 18.96
CA GLU A 93 -9.77 -18.36 19.82
C GLU A 93 -10.11 -18.26 21.32
N LYS A 94 -10.86 -17.23 21.73
CA LYS A 94 -11.29 -17.00 23.12
C LYS A 94 -12.64 -17.66 23.45
N LEU A 95 -13.27 -18.35 22.50
CA LEU A 95 -14.52 -19.11 22.66
C LEU A 95 -14.26 -20.61 22.83
#